data_AF-C2E3W6-F1
#
_entry.id   AF-C2E3W6-F1
#
_cell.length_a   1.000
_cell.length_b   1.000
_cell.length_c   1.000
_cell.angle_alpha   90.00
_cell.angle_beta   90.00
_cell.angle_gamma   90.00
#
_symmetry.space_group_name_H-M   'P 1'
#
loop_
_entity.id
_entity.type
_entity.pdbx_description
1 polymer ?
#
loop_
_entity_poly.entity_id
_entity_poly.type
_entity_poly.pdbx_seq_one_letter_code
_entity_poly.pdbx_strand_id
1 'polypeptide(L)'
;MSNDLSSDRHKVVSKGYKYFMVFLCMLTQAIPYGIAQLIQPLFVHPLVNTFHFTLASYTLIFTFGAVVGSLVSPMVGKALQKVNFKTLYLIGICLSAGAYVIFGISTKLPGFYLAGIICMVGSTFYSGQGVPWIINHWFPFKGRGVALGLAFCGGSIGDIFL
;
A
#
# COMPACT_ATOMS: atom_id res chain seq x y z
N MET A 1 -26.32 -15.37 34.48
CA MET A 1 -25.12 -15.54 35.32
C MET A 1 -24.33 -16.69 34.74
N SER A 2 -23.11 -16.42 34.24
CA SER A 2 -21.99 -17.33 33.92
C SER A 2 -22.27 -18.53 33.00
N ASN A 3 -21.41 -18.94 32.09
CA ASN A 3 -20.11 -18.55 31.57
C ASN A 3 -19.92 -19.58 30.44
N ASP A 4 -19.35 -19.18 29.32
CA ASP A 4 -18.26 -19.93 28.68
C ASP A 4 -17.84 -19.16 27.44
N LEU A 5 -16.97 -18.19 27.71
CA LEU A 5 -16.09 -17.57 26.73
C LEU A 5 -15.43 -18.69 25.92
N SER A 6 -15.88 -18.84 24.69
CA SER A 6 -15.31 -19.73 23.70
C SER A 6 -13.87 -19.29 23.40
N SER A 7 -12.95 -19.91 24.14
CA SER A 7 -11.63 -20.32 23.65
C SER A 7 -10.92 -19.25 22.81
N ASP A 8 -10.54 -18.14 23.45
CA ASP A 8 -9.58 -17.20 22.91
C ASP A 8 -8.21 -17.91 22.87
N ARG A 9 -7.96 -18.68 21.80
CA ARG A 9 -6.65 -19.28 21.50
C ARG A 9 -5.71 -18.15 21.11
N HIS A 10 -5.31 -17.38 22.11
CA HIS A 10 -4.23 -16.42 22.05
C HIS A 10 -2.95 -17.22 21.78
N LYS A 11 -2.70 -17.56 20.51
CA LYS A 11 -1.45 -18.20 20.07
C LYS A 11 -0.34 -17.33 20.65
N VAL A 12 0.43 -17.89 21.58
CA VAL A 12 1.52 -17.18 22.24
C VAL A 12 2.65 -17.13 21.22
N VAL A 13 2.55 -16.17 20.30
CA VAL A 13 3.53 -16.01 19.23
C VAL A 13 4.84 -15.56 19.87
N SER A 14 5.91 -16.32 19.63
CA SER A 14 7.27 -16.00 20.09
C SER A 14 7.62 -14.55 19.73
N LYS A 15 8.26 -13.83 20.67
CA LYS A 15 8.70 -12.44 20.45
C LYS A 15 9.50 -12.30 19.16
N GLY A 16 10.38 -13.26 18.84
CA GLY A 16 11.16 -13.26 17.60
C GLY A 16 10.30 -13.31 16.32
N TYR A 17 9.23 -14.11 16.33
CA TYR A 17 8.32 -14.22 15.18
C TYR A 17 7.49 -12.94 14.98
N LYS A 18 7.18 -12.23 16.08
CA LYS A 18 6.51 -10.93 16.02
C LYS A 18 7.40 -9.85 15.40
N TYR A 19 8.68 -9.77 15.79
CA TYR A 19 9.64 -8.85 15.17
C TYR A 19 9.96 -9.24 13.72
N PHE A 20 10.00 -10.54 13.40
CA PHE A 20 10.13 -11.01 12.03
C PHE A 20 8.95 -10.58 11.14
N MET A 21 7.71 -10.61 11.66
CA MET A 21 6.55 -10.09 10.92
C MET A 21 6.63 -8.58 10.69
N VAL A 22 7.10 -7.80 11.66
CA VAL A 22 7.33 -6.35 11.46
C VAL A 22 8.40 -6.13 10.39
N PHE A 23 9.47 -6.92 10.39
CA PHE A 23 10.52 -6.86 9.36
C PHE A 23 9.99 -7.24 7.97
N LEU A 24 9.11 -8.24 7.86
CA LEU A 24 8.45 -8.56 6.59
C LEU A 24 7.55 -7.42 6.11
N CYS A 25 6.75 -6.82 7.00
CA CYS A 25 5.96 -5.64 6.65
C CYS A 25 6.87 -4.47 6.21
N MET A 26 8.01 -4.29 6.87
CA MET A 26 9.01 -3.30 6.54
C MET A 26 9.58 -3.53 5.12
N LEU A 27 9.91 -4.78 4.75
CA LEU A 27 10.36 -5.13 3.40
C LEU A 27 9.28 -4.89 2.34
N THR A 28 8.02 -5.21 2.66
CA THR A 28 6.91 -4.94 1.74
C THR A 28 6.63 -3.44 1.58
N GLN A 29 6.93 -2.62 2.58
CA GLN A 29 6.91 -1.17 2.43
C GLN A 29 8.12 -0.64 1.68
N ALA A 30 9.31 -1.18 1.92
CA ALA A 30 10.51 -0.70 1.26
C ALA A 30 10.47 -0.97 -0.25
N ILE A 31 10.06 -2.18 -0.65
CA ILE A 31 10.15 -2.63 -2.04
C ILE A 31 8.87 -2.27 -2.82
N PRO A 32 7.71 -2.97 -2.66
CA PRO A 32 6.51 -2.67 -3.43
C PRO A 32 6.05 -1.22 -3.34
N TYR A 33 6.01 -0.65 -2.14
CA TYR A 33 5.49 0.71 -1.94
C TYR A 33 6.49 1.78 -2.39
N GLY A 34 7.80 1.61 -2.13
CA GLY A 34 8.84 2.50 -2.66
C GLY A 34 8.80 2.53 -4.19
N ILE A 35 8.79 1.35 -4.83
CA ILE A 35 8.64 1.24 -6.29
C ILE A 35 7.33 1.92 -6.76
N ALA A 36 6.22 1.66 -6.07
CA ALA A 36 4.91 2.25 -6.38
C ALA A 36 4.95 3.79 -6.43
N GLN A 37 5.64 4.39 -5.47
CA GLN A 37 5.63 5.83 -5.24
C GLN A 37 6.77 6.59 -5.92
N LEU A 38 7.92 5.95 -6.16
CA LEU A 38 9.10 6.61 -6.74
C LEU A 38 9.08 6.60 -8.27
N ILE A 39 8.55 5.53 -8.88
CA ILE A 39 8.49 5.42 -10.35
C ILE A 39 7.66 6.57 -10.93
N GLN A 40 6.46 6.83 -10.39
CA GLN A 40 5.58 7.87 -10.94
C GLN A 40 6.24 9.26 -11.05
N PRO A 41 6.85 9.83 -9.98
CA PRO A 41 7.52 11.12 -10.03
C PRO A 41 8.82 11.08 -10.85
N LEU A 42 9.56 9.97 -10.84
CA LEU A 42 10.80 9.82 -11.61
C LEU A 42 10.56 9.96 -13.12
N PHE A 43 9.45 9.42 -13.64
CA PHE A 43 9.12 9.48 -15.06
C PHE A 43 8.38 10.76 -15.48
N VAL A 44 8.06 11.69 -14.57
CA VAL A 44 7.39 12.97 -14.90
C VAL A 44 8.17 13.74 -15.96
N HIS A 45 9.45 14.00 -15.73
CA HIS A 45 10.28 14.78 -16.64
C HIS A 45 10.41 14.14 -18.04
N PRO A 46 10.78 12.85 -18.15
CA PRO A 46 10.82 12.17 -19.44
C PRO A 46 9.48 12.20 -20.19
N LEU A 47 8.35 12.00 -19.50
CA LEU A 47 7.03 11.96 -20.13
C LEU A 47 6.56 13.34 -20.60
N VAL A 48 6.78 14.37 -19.78
CA VAL A 48 6.50 15.78 -20.13
C VAL A 48 7.31 16.21 -21.35
N ASN A 49 8.60 15.85 -21.41
CA ASN A 49 9.46 16.20 -22.55
C ASN A 49 9.15 15.40 -23.82
N THR A 50 8.81 14.11 -23.69
CA THR A 50 8.56 13.23 -24.85
C THR A 50 7.20 13.47 -25.48
N PHE A 51 6.16 13.67 -24.66
CA PHE A 51 4.79 13.86 -25.13
C PHE A 51 4.36 15.33 -25.19
N HIS A 52 5.28 16.26 -24.91
CA HIS A 52 5.04 17.71 -24.87
C HIS A 52 3.85 18.12 -23.99
N PHE A 53 3.61 17.38 -22.90
CA PHE A 53 2.59 17.75 -21.92
C PHE A 53 3.08 18.91 -21.06
N THR A 54 2.17 19.70 -20.51
CA THR A 54 2.52 20.67 -19.45
C THR A 54 2.77 19.92 -18.15
N LEU A 55 3.83 20.29 -17.41
CA LEU A 55 4.17 19.71 -16.11
C LEU A 55 2.96 19.73 -15.16
N ALA A 56 2.27 20.88 -15.06
CA ALA A 56 1.07 21.04 -14.26
C ALA A 56 -0.03 20.02 -14.61
N SER A 57 -0.29 19.81 -15.90
CA SER A 57 -1.28 18.83 -16.36
C SER A 57 -0.88 17.42 -15.93
N TYR A 58 0.35 17.00 -16.19
CA TYR A 58 0.78 15.65 -15.81
C TYR A 58 0.74 15.42 -14.29
N THR A 59 1.16 16.40 -13.48
CA THR A 59 1.17 16.27 -12.00
C THR A 59 -0.21 16.11 -11.37
N LEU A 60 -1.30 16.43 -12.09
CA LEU A 60 -2.67 16.16 -11.61
C LEU A 60 -2.92 14.68 -11.35
N ILE A 61 -2.12 13.78 -11.94
CA ILE A 61 -2.16 12.35 -11.64
C ILE A 61 -2.04 12.06 -10.14
N PHE A 62 -1.19 12.79 -9.43
CA PHE A 62 -1.01 12.62 -7.99
C PHE A 62 -2.21 13.16 -7.23
N THR A 63 -2.80 14.27 -7.67
CA THR A 63 -4.02 14.84 -7.08
C THR A 63 -5.20 13.89 -7.23
N PHE A 64 -5.46 13.40 -8.44
CA PHE A 64 -6.54 12.43 -8.68
C PHE A 64 -6.28 11.12 -7.93
N GLY A 65 -5.03 10.63 -7.94
CA GLY A 65 -4.62 9.47 -7.16
C GLY A 65 -4.92 9.66 -5.67
N ALA A 66 -4.51 10.77 -5.08
CA ALA A 66 -4.73 11.07 -3.66
C ALA A 66 -6.22 11.20 -3.31
N VAL A 67 -7.01 11.90 -4.14
CA VAL A 67 -8.46 12.04 -3.94
C VAL A 67 -9.13 10.66 -3.96
N VAL A 68 -8.88 9.85 -5.00
CA VAL A 68 -9.49 8.52 -5.09
C VAL A 68 -8.96 7.60 -3.99
N GLY A 69 -7.66 7.63 -3.68
CA GLY A 69 -7.07 6.87 -2.59
C GLY A 69 -7.71 7.20 -1.24
N SER A 70 -8.00 8.48 -0.97
CA SER A 70 -8.69 8.91 0.25
C SER A 70 -10.12 8.38 0.35
N LEU A 71 -10.86 8.35 -0.78
CA LEU A 71 -12.21 7.79 -0.86
C LEU A 71 -12.22 6.26 -0.70
N VAL A 72 -11.19 5.59 -1.22
CA VAL A 72 -11.07 4.13 -1.24
C VAL A 72 -10.56 3.59 0.09
N SER A 73 -9.76 4.36 0.83
CA SER A 73 -9.23 4.00 2.15
C SER A 73 -10.29 3.42 3.14
N PRO A 74 -11.47 4.05 3.37
CA PRO A 74 -12.51 3.47 4.21
C PRO A 74 -13.18 2.23 3.61
N MET A 75 -13.26 2.12 2.29
CA MET A 75 -13.80 0.93 1.61
C MET A 75 -12.89 -0.28 1.79
N VAL A 76 -11.58 -0.09 1.63
CA VAL A 76 -10.57 -1.13 1.85
C VAL A 76 -10.59 -1.62 3.30
N GLY A 77 -10.70 -0.70 4.26
CA GLY A 77 -10.82 -1.07 5.67
C GLY A 77 -12.02 -1.99 5.96
N LYS A 78 -13.19 -1.69 5.36
CA LYS A 78 -14.38 -2.56 5.46
C LYS A 78 -14.19 -3.90 4.74
N ALA A 79 -13.51 -3.91 3.58
CA ALA A 79 -13.25 -5.13 2.83
C ALA A 79 -12.30 -6.09 3.58
N LEU A 80 -11.29 -5.56 4.26
CA LEU A 80 -10.36 -6.33 5.11
C LEU A 80 -11.04 -7.01 6.31
N GLN A 81 -12.22 -6.56 6.73
CA GLN A 81 -13.01 -7.22 7.77
C GLN A 81 -13.85 -8.38 7.25
N LYS A 82 -14.20 -8.39 5.96
CA LYS A 82 -15.09 -9.39 5.33
C LYS A 82 -14.35 -10.43 4.50
N VAL A 83 -13.19 -10.09 3.96
CA VAL A 83 -12.43 -10.91 3.00
C VAL A 83 -11.05 -11.23 3.57
N ASN A 84 -10.52 -12.40 3.22
CA ASN A 84 -9.18 -12.82 3.62
C ASN A 84 -8.12 -11.80 3.18
N PHE A 85 -7.29 -11.34 4.12
CA PHE A 85 -6.26 -10.33 3.86
C PHE A 85 -5.29 -10.74 2.74
N LYS A 86 -4.94 -12.04 2.66
CA LYS A 86 -4.05 -12.56 1.61
C LYS A 86 -4.59 -12.32 0.21
N THR A 87 -5.89 -12.54 0.01
CA THR A 87 -6.56 -12.32 -1.28
C THR A 87 -6.60 -10.85 -1.61
N LEU A 88 -6.91 -9.98 -0.64
CA LEU A 88 -6.89 -8.53 -0.84
C LEU A 88 -5.50 -8.01 -1.19
N TYR A 89 -4.47 -8.54 -0.53
CA TYR A 89 -3.07 -8.18 -0.77
C TYR A 89 -2.66 -8.56 -2.21
N LEU A 90 -3.03 -9.76 -2.65
CA LEU A 90 -2.74 -10.26 -3.99
C LEU A 90 -3.49 -9.46 -5.07
N ILE A 91 -4.75 -9.10 -4.82
CA ILE A 91 -5.52 -8.19 -5.69
C ILE A 91 -4.83 -6.82 -5.79
N GLY A 92 -4.39 -6.25 -4.67
CA GLY A 92 -3.69 -4.97 -4.65
C GLY A 92 -2.41 -4.97 -5.49
N ILE A 93 -1.58 -6.02 -5.35
CA ILE A 93 -0.36 -6.20 -6.15
C ILE A 93 -0.70 -6.37 -7.63
N CYS A 94 -1.65 -7.23 -7.98
CA CYS A 94 -2.08 -7.43 -9.36
C CYS A 94 -2.62 -6.14 -9.99
N LEU A 95 -3.35 -5.34 -9.21
CA LEU A 95 -3.91 -4.07 -9.64
C LEU A 95 -2.81 -3.03 -9.89
N SER A 96 -1.84 -2.91 -8.99
CA SER A 96 -0.67 -2.05 -9.17
C SER A 96 0.22 -2.50 -10.35
N ALA A 97 0.45 -3.80 -10.51
CA ALA A 97 1.17 -4.34 -11.67
C ALA A 97 0.45 -4.03 -12.98
N GLY A 98 -0.88 -4.21 -13.02
CA GLY A 98 -1.72 -3.83 -14.15
C GLY A 98 -1.64 -2.33 -14.47
N ALA A 99 -1.64 -1.48 -13.45
CA ALA A 99 -1.44 -0.04 -13.64
C ALA A 99 -0.09 0.28 -14.30
N TYR A 100 0.98 -0.40 -13.90
CA TYR A 100 2.31 -0.22 -14.52
C TYR A 100 2.35 -0.65 -15.98
N VAL A 101 1.63 -1.72 -16.34
CA VAL A 101 1.49 -2.11 -17.74
C VAL A 101 0.74 -1.02 -18.52
N ILE A 102 -0.34 -0.47 -17.96
CA ILE A 102 -1.09 0.63 -18.57
C ILE A 102 -0.20 1.88 -18.72
N PHE A 103 0.63 2.18 -17.72
CA PHE A 103 1.63 3.26 -17.79
C PHE A 103 2.62 3.07 -18.95
N GLY A 104 3.08 1.85 -19.18
CA GLY A 104 4.04 1.55 -20.24
C GLY A 104 3.47 1.62 -21.66
N ILE A 105 2.18 1.32 -21.85
CA ILE A 105 1.52 1.35 -23.17
C ILE A 105 0.80 2.67 -23.48
N SER A 106 0.53 3.49 -22.46
CA SER A 106 -0.25 4.73 -22.63
C SER A 106 0.57 5.84 -23.25
N THR A 107 -0.02 6.55 -24.21
CA THR A 107 0.58 7.71 -24.90
C THR A 107 -0.24 8.99 -24.73
N LYS A 108 -1.31 8.95 -23.94
CA LYS A 108 -2.26 10.08 -23.73
C LYS A 108 -2.46 10.38 -22.25
N LEU A 109 -2.61 11.67 -21.91
CA LEU A 109 -2.86 12.17 -20.54
C LEU A 109 -3.96 11.42 -19.77
N PRO A 110 -5.16 11.15 -20.33
CA PRO A 110 -6.20 10.42 -19.59
C PRO A 110 -5.82 8.98 -19.24
N GLY A 111 -5.02 8.32 -20.08
CA GLY A 111 -4.53 6.96 -19.82
C GLY A 111 -3.56 6.94 -18.63
N PHE A 112 -2.68 7.95 -18.56
CA PHE A 112 -1.80 8.16 -17.40
C PHE A 112 -2.61 8.42 -16.13
N TYR A 113 -3.64 9.27 -16.16
CA TYR A 113 -4.48 9.51 -14.98
C TYR A 113 -5.19 8.25 -14.49
N LEU A 114 -5.76 7.46 -15.40
CA LEU A 114 -6.43 6.22 -15.06
C LEU A 114 -5.44 5.22 -14.42
N ALA A 115 -4.26 5.06 -15.01
CA ALA A 115 -3.20 4.22 -14.44
C ALA A 115 -2.77 4.70 -13.05
N GLY A 116 -2.61 6.01 -12.85
CA GLY A 116 -2.27 6.60 -11.56
C GLY A 116 -3.30 6.32 -10.49
N ILE A 117 -4.59 6.46 -10.83
CA ILE A 117 -5.70 6.13 -9.92
C ILE A 117 -5.65 4.64 -9.55
N ILE A 118 -5.54 3.74 -10.54
CA ILE A 118 -5.49 2.29 -10.31
C ILE A 118 -4.29 1.91 -9.43
N CYS A 119 -3.13 2.51 -9.68
CA CYS A 119 -1.91 2.29 -8.90
C CYS A 119 -2.08 2.73 -7.44
N MET A 120 -2.65 3.92 -7.22
CA MET A 120 -2.87 4.48 -5.88
C MET A 120 -3.94 3.69 -5.10
N VAL A 121 -4.94 3.18 -5.79
CA VAL A 121 -5.92 2.25 -5.21
C VAL A 121 -5.21 0.96 -4.79
N GLY A 122 -4.42 0.35 -5.68
CA GLY A 122 -3.65 -0.86 -5.37
C GLY A 122 -2.70 -0.70 -4.19
N SER A 123 -1.98 0.42 -4.10
CA SER A 123 -1.08 0.72 -2.97
C SER A 123 -1.84 0.86 -1.64
N THR A 124 -3.06 1.39 -1.67
CA THR A 124 -3.91 1.49 -0.47
C THR A 124 -4.27 0.11 0.10
N PHE A 125 -4.44 -0.92 -0.76
CA PHE A 125 -4.78 -2.29 -0.33
C PHE A 125 -3.64 -2.97 0.45
N TYR A 126 -2.43 -2.98 -0.10
CA TYR A 126 -1.33 -3.75 0.50
C TYR A 126 -0.53 -2.95 1.53
N SER A 127 -0.35 -1.64 1.31
CA SER A 127 0.44 -0.78 2.19
C SER A 127 -0.44 -0.04 3.18
N GLY A 128 -1.35 0.81 2.69
CA GLY A 128 -2.10 1.74 3.53
C GLY A 128 -2.93 1.05 4.61
N GLN A 129 -3.64 -0.02 4.24
CA GLN A 129 -4.49 -0.77 5.16
C GLN A 129 -3.99 -2.19 5.47
N GLY A 130 -3.24 -2.80 4.55
CA GLY A 130 -2.69 -4.15 4.73
C GLY A 130 -1.69 -4.27 5.88
N VAL A 131 -0.71 -3.35 5.94
CA VAL A 131 0.32 -3.35 7.00
C VAL A 131 -0.28 -3.15 8.39
N PRO A 132 -1.16 -2.15 8.62
CA PRO A 132 -1.82 -2.01 9.91
C PRO A 132 -2.68 -3.22 10.29
N TRP A 133 -3.37 -3.84 9.34
CA TRP A 133 -4.21 -5.01 9.62
C TRP A 133 -3.38 -6.19 10.13
N ILE A 134 -2.26 -6.49 9.47
CA ILE A 134 -1.35 -7.56 9.88
C ILE A 134 -0.79 -7.23 11.27
N ILE A 135 -0.27 -6.03 11.48
CA ILE A 135 0.35 -5.66 12.76
C ILE A 135 -0.66 -5.70 13.91
N ASN A 136 -1.90 -5.23 13.70
CA ASN A 136 -2.96 -5.31 14.72
C ASN A 136 -3.31 -6.77 15.07
N HIS A 137 -3.28 -7.69 14.11
CA HIS A 137 -3.52 -9.11 14.37
C HIS A 137 -2.42 -9.75 15.24
N TRP A 138 -1.15 -9.34 15.07
CA TRP A 138 0.00 -9.92 15.80
C TRP A 138 0.37 -9.16 17.09
N PHE A 139 -0.01 -7.89 17.21
CA PHE A 139 0.23 -7.00 18.38
C PHE A 139 -1.07 -6.34 18.87
N PRO A 140 -1.95 -7.09 19.57
CA PRO A 140 -3.28 -6.59 19.91
C PRO A 140 -3.29 -5.46 20.96
N PHE A 141 -2.27 -5.31 21.84
CA PHE A 141 -2.32 -4.33 22.93
C PHE A 141 -1.00 -3.58 23.22
N LYS A 142 0.08 -4.24 23.67
CA LYS A 142 1.35 -3.56 23.99
C LYS A 142 2.27 -3.46 22.77
N GLY A 143 2.76 -2.24 22.48
CA GLY A 143 3.79 -1.99 21.48
C GLY A 143 3.31 -1.86 20.03
N ARG A 144 2.00 -1.85 19.77
CA ARG A 144 1.44 -1.75 18.40
C ARG A 144 1.92 -0.50 17.66
N GLY A 145 1.98 0.64 18.34
CA GLY A 145 2.38 1.92 17.75
C GLY A 145 3.85 1.91 17.31
N VAL A 146 4.71 1.30 18.13
CA VAL A 146 6.14 1.13 17.80
C VAL A 146 6.31 0.15 16.64
N ALA A 147 5.55 -0.96 16.62
CA ALA A 147 5.58 -1.93 15.52
C ALA A 147 5.09 -1.33 14.20
N LEU A 148 3.98 -0.57 14.23
CA LEU A 148 3.49 0.19 13.08
C LEU A 148 4.54 1.19 12.61
N GLY A 149 5.09 1.99 13.53
CA GLY A 149 6.15 2.96 13.22
C GLY A 149 7.33 2.31 12.53
N LEU A 150 7.88 1.22 13.09
CA LEU A 150 8.99 0.47 12.50
C LEU A 150 8.65 -0.08 11.10
N ALA A 151 7.45 -0.61 10.90
CA ALA A 151 7.03 -1.09 9.58
C ALA A 151 6.91 0.03 8.54
N PHE A 152 6.34 1.18 8.93
CA PHE A 152 6.23 2.35 8.04
C PHE A 152 7.57 3.04 7.79
N CYS A 153 8.51 3.01 8.75
CA CYS A 153 9.89 3.46 8.54
C CYS A 153 10.58 2.69 7.39
N GLY A 154 10.16 1.44 7.13
CA GLY A 154 10.60 0.68 5.96
C GLY A 154 10.32 1.37 4.64
N GLY A 155 9.17 2.06 4.52
CA GLY A 155 8.83 2.83 3.33
C GLY A 155 9.80 3.99 3.10
N SER A 156 10.07 4.78 4.14
CA SER A 156 11.02 5.90 4.04
C SER A 156 12.45 5.44 3.76
N ILE A 157 12.88 4.31 4.31
CA ILE A 157 14.18 3.72 3.99
C ILE A 157 14.21 3.27 2.53
N GLY A 158 13.14 2.62 2.05
CA GLY A 158 12.97 2.28 0.64
C GLY A 158 13.14 3.49 -0.27
N ASP A 159 12.48 4.60 0.05
CA ASP A 159 12.54 5.84 -0.74
C ASP A 159 13.93 6.49 -0.82
N ILE A 160 14.83 6.21 0.12
CA ILE A 160 16.19 6.77 0.13
C ILE A 160 17.15 5.91 -0.69
N PHE A 161 16.97 4.58 -0.66
CA PHE A 161 17.92 3.62 -1.24
C PHE A 161 17.53 3.13 -2.65
N LEU A 162 16.31 3.39 -3.10
CA LEU A 162 15.72 2.88 -4.35
C LEU A 162 15.38 4.04 -5.29
#